data_AF-A0A3D3UT45-F1
#
_entry.id   AF-A0A3D3UT45-F1
#
_cell.length_a   1.000
_cell.length_b   1.000
_cell.length_c   1.000
_cell.angle_alpha   90.00
_cell.angle_beta   90.00
_cell.angle_gamma   90.00
#
_symmetry.space_group_name_H-M   'P 1'
#
loop_
_entity.id
_entity.type
_entity.pdbx_description
1 polymer ?
#
loop_
_entity_poly.entity_id
_entity_poly.type
_entity_poly.pdbx_seq_one_letter_code
_entity_poly.pdbx_strand_id
1 'polypeptide(L)'
;MKIWKIVVPLVIIVAAVYAVPRIGKSTVIEQNGNQLSMTVGKHCLTASAIGNEVTDSFLVIGGSCGGDMYFTTLLSVIPLDTAERLYRNYGDFRMCSSPGAAEGKRSVIPVLIYADNRNAERKLKTVNKLAKAAKDPVIKMTFVQLNITDHKIKHGDQMIQVTSQDNTDAFLVKDIQIIQEEHNF
;
A
#
# COMPACT_ATOMS: atom_id res chain seq x y z
N MET A 1 -45.43 -2.91 47.94
CA MET A 1 -44.39 -3.89 47.53
C MET A 1 -43.84 -3.45 46.18
N LYS A 2 -42.51 -3.33 46.07
CA LYS A 2 -41.78 -2.65 44.99
C LYS A 2 -41.64 -3.56 43.76
N ILE A 3 -42.03 -3.06 42.59
CA ILE A 3 -41.78 -3.65 41.26
C ILE A 3 -40.32 -3.37 40.91
N TRP A 4 -39.51 -4.41 40.77
CA TRP A 4 -38.11 -4.29 40.33
C TRP A 4 -38.09 -4.07 38.81
N LYS A 5 -37.65 -2.88 38.39
CA LYS A 5 -37.34 -2.59 36.99
C LYS A 5 -35.94 -3.13 36.70
N ILE A 6 -35.86 -4.14 35.83
CA ILE A 6 -34.63 -4.63 35.24
C ILE A 6 -34.13 -3.52 34.29
N VAL A 7 -33.03 -2.87 34.68
CA VAL A 7 -32.30 -1.95 33.81
C VAL A 7 -31.32 -2.79 32.99
N VAL A 8 -31.63 -2.98 31.70
CA VAL A 8 -30.69 -3.56 30.73
C VAL A 8 -29.63 -2.50 30.45
N PRO A 9 -28.33 -2.75 30.68
CA PRO A 9 -27.31 -1.79 30.32
C PRO A 9 -27.19 -1.76 28.79
N LEU A 10 -27.57 -0.64 28.20
CA LEU A 10 -27.33 -0.30 26.80
C LEU A 10 -25.82 -0.21 26.59
N VAL A 11 -25.20 -1.28 26.09
CA VAL A 11 -23.79 -1.27 25.69
C VAL A 11 -23.68 -0.44 24.41
N ILE A 12 -23.36 0.85 24.57
CA ILE A 12 -23.02 1.73 23.47
C ILE A 12 -21.62 1.31 22.99
N ILE A 13 -21.58 0.52 21.90
CA ILE A 13 -20.33 0.26 21.17
C ILE A 13 -19.97 1.58 20.51
N VAL A 14 -19.04 2.32 21.13
CA VAL A 14 -18.43 3.50 20.53
C VAL A 14 -17.56 3.01 19.37
N ALA A 15 -18.12 3.00 18.17
CA ALA A 15 -17.33 2.89 16.94
C ALA A 15 -16.43 4.13 16.89
N ALA A 16 -15.15 3.95 17.20
CA ALA A 16 -14.16 5.01 17.12
C ALA A 16 -13.95 5.38 15.64
N VAL A 17 -14.72 6.35 15.15
CA VAL A 17 -14.49 6.99 13.86
C VAL A 17 -13.25 7.88 14.00
N TYR A 18 -12.07 7.33 13.73
CA TYR A 18 -10.84 8.11 13.64
C TYR A 18 -10.82 8.92 12.34
N ALA A 19 -11.53 10.05 12.31
CA ALA A 19 -11.37 11.04 11.25
C ALA A 19 -10.10 11.86 11.56
N VAL A 20 -8.96 11.51 10.97
CA VAL A 20 -7.72 12.30 11.07
C VAL A 20 -7.62 13.20 9.82
N PRO A 21 -8.00 14.49 9.90
CA PRO A 21 -7.85 15.41 8.76
C PRO A 21 -6.37 15.68 8.49
N ARG A 22 -5.88 15.30 7.30
CA ARG A 22 -4.45 15.42 6.91
C ARG A 22 -4.23 16.64 5.99
N ILE A 23 -3.72 17.75 6.53
CA ILE A 23 -3.24 18.90 5.73
C ILE A 23 -1.93 18.58 4.99
N GLY A 24 -2.02 18.27 3.70
CA GLY A 24 -0.87 18.08 2.81
C GLY A 24 -1.02 16.79 2.01
N LYS A 25 -1.55 16.93 0.79
CA LYS A 25 -1.81 15.86 -0.20
C LYS A 25 -2.50 14.60 0.40
N SER A 26 -3.79 14.72 0.68
CA SER A 26 -4.89 14.18 -0.15
C SER A 26 -4.97 12.64 -0.18
N THR A 27 -4.82 11.96 0.95
CA THR A 27 -5.42 10.63 1.14
C THR A 27 -6.18 10.68 2.46
N VAL A 28 -7.51 10.76 2.37
CA VAL A 28 -8.41 10.63 3.51
C VAL A 28 -8.80 9.17 3.57
N ILE A 29 -8.57 8.52 4.70
CA ILE A 29 -8.93 7.12 4.93
C ILE A 29 -9.92 7.11 6.08
N GLU A 30 -11.12 6.62 5.80
CA GLU A 30 -12.17 6.40 6.79
C GLU A 30 -12.37 4.90 6.94
N GLN A 31 -12.37 4.41 8.18
CA GLN A 31 -12.58 3.00 8.47
C GLN A 31 -13.90 2.79 9.19
N ASN A 32 -14.73 1.89 8.65
CA ASN A 32 -15.94 1.42 9.30
C ASN A 32 -15.94 -0.11 9.32
N GLY A 33 -15.65 -0.69 10.49
CA GLY A 33 -15.37 -2.12 10.61
C GLY A 33 -14.20 -2.54 9.73
N ASN A 34 -14.45 -3.48 8.81
CA ASN A 34 -13.44 -4.00 7.87
C ASN A 34 -13.39 -3.23 6.54
N GLN A 35 -14.28 -2.25 6.35
CA GLN A 35 -14.34 -1.46 5.13
C GLN A 35 -13.53 -0.17 5.30
N LEU A 36 -12.76 0.15 4.27
CA LEU A 36 -11.95 1.35 4.14
C LEU A 36 -12.49 2.18 2.97
N SER A 37 -12.84 3.42 3.24
CA SER A 37 -13.13 4.43 2.22
C SER A 37 -11.93 5.33 2.10
N MET A 38 -11.33 5.39 0.90
CA MET A 38 -10.14 6.18 0.63
C MET A 38 -10.45 7.24 -0.43
N THR A 39 -10.15 8.51 -0.13
CA THR A 39 -10.26 9.60 -1.10
C THR A 39 -8.89 10.14 -1.44
N VAL A 40 -8.51 10.05 -2.72
CA VAL A 40 -7.23 10.54 -3.26
C VAL A 40 -7.48 11.51 -4.40
N GLY A 41 -7.35 12.81 -4.15
CA GLY A 41 -7.70 13.83 -5.14
C GLY A 41 -9.18 13.75 -5.53
N LYS A 42 -9.47 13.43 -6.80
CA LYS A 42 -10.83 13.20 -7.31
C LYS A 42 -11.29 11.75 -7.20
N HIS A 43 -10.41 10.84 -6.79
CA HIS A 43 -10.70 9.41 -6.75
C HIS A 43 -11.28 9.02 -5.40
N CYS A 44 -12.37 8.27 -5.43
CA CYS A 44 -12.98 7.65 -4.27
C CYS A 44 -12.88 6.13 -4.45
N LEU A 45 -12.25 5.47 -3.49
CA LEU A 45 -12.00 4.04 -3.49
C LEU A 45 -12.69 3.43 -2.27
N THR A 46 -13.31 2.27 -2.46
CA THR A 46 -13.75 1.42 -1.35
C THR A 46 -12.91 0.17 -1.36
N ALA A 47 -12.39 -0.21 -0.20
CA ALA A 47 -11.57 -1.39 -0.03
C ALA A 47 -11.94 -2.16 1.23
N SER A 48 -11.49 -3.40 1.32
CA SER A 48 -11.51 -4.18 2.55
C SER A 48 -10.11 -4.68 2.87
N ALA A 49 -9.77 -4.73 4.16
CA ALA A 49 -8.52 -5.34 4.60
C ALA A 49 -8.56 -6.86 4.38
N ILE A 50 -7.55 -7.39 3.70
CA ILE A 50 -7.31 -8.82 3.58
C ILE A 50 -6.35 -9.23 4.71
N GLY A 51 -6.88 -9.97 5.68
CA GLY A 51 -6.07 -10.52 6.77
C GLY A 51 -5.57 -9.48 7.77
N ASN A 52 -4.47 -9.83 8.44
CA ASN A 52 -3.87 -9.02 9.49
C ASN A 52 -2.75 -8.12 8.95
N GLU A 53 -2.30 -7.18 9.78
CA GLU A 53 -1.09 -6.41 9.53
C GLU A 53 0.14 -7.33 9.48
N VAL A 54 0.97 -7.14 8.45
CA VAL A 54 2.19 -7.89 8.19
C VAL A 54 3.37 -6.92 8.11
N THR A 55 4.52 -7.33 8.63
CA THR A 55 5.79 -6.64 8.43
C THR A 55 6.71 -7.52 7.61
N ASP A 56 7.10 -7.05 6.43
CA ASP A 56 7.96 -7.81 5.51
C ASP A 56 8.98 -6.90 4.81
N SER A 57 10.00 -7.50 4.21
CA SER A 57 11.11 -6.82 3.55
C SER A 57 11.11 -7.08 2.05
N PHE A 58 11.43 -6.05 1.28
CA PHE A 58 11.37 -6.07 -0.17
C PHE A 58 12.59 -5.39 -0.79
N LEU A 59 13.10 -5.98 -1.86
CA LEU A 59 13.93 -5.27 -2.82
C LEU A 59 13.01 -4.48 -3.76
N VAL A 60 13.21 -3.17 -3.86
CA VAL A 60 12.44 -2.31 -4.77
C VAL A 60 13.24 -2.15 -6.05
N ILE A 61 12.74 -2.66 -7.17
CA ILE A 61 13.45 -2.65 -8.47
C ILE A 61 12.86 -1.66 -9.48
N GLY A 62 11.84 -0.91 -9.06
CA GLY A 62 11.20 0.08 -9.90
C GLY A 62 10.17 0.90 -9.13
N GLY A 63 9.96 2.13 -9.59
CA GLY A 63 8.95 3.01 -9.03
C GLY A 63 8.44 4.01 -10.05
N SER A 64 7.12 4.15 -10.16
CA SER A 64 6.50 5.15 -11.05
C SER A 64 6.16 6.43 -10.29
N CYS A 65 6.18 7.57 -10.98
CA CYS A 65 5.84 8.86 -10.37
C CYS A 65 4.36 8.90 -9.98
N GLY A 66 4.08 9.50 -8.83
CA GLY A 66 2.77 10.10 -8.59
C GLY A 66 2.52 11.30 -9.52
N GLY A 67 1.26 11.43 -9.93
CA GLY A 67 0.63 12.58 -10.60
C GLY A 67 -0.75 12.78 -9.95
N ASP A 68 -1.79 13.14 -10.69
CA ASP A 68 -3.19 12.92 -10.25
C ASP A 68 -3.52 11.41 -10.26
N MET A 69 -2.74 10.65 -9.49
CA MET A 69 -2.86 9.20 -9.34
C MET A 69 -3.74 8.91 -8.11
N TYR A 70 -4.49 7.82 -8.16
CA TYR A 70 -5.41 7.41 -7.10
C TYR A 70 -4.73 6.62 -5.97
N PHE A 71 -3.40 6.67 -5.89
CA PHE A 71 -2.55 5.97 -4.92
C PHE A 71 -1.32 6.84 -4.58
N THR A 72 -0.64 6.54 -3.47
CA THR A 72 0.56 7.30 -3.03
C THR A 72 1.75 7.07 -3.96
N THR A 73 2.03 5.80 -4.28
CA THR A 73 3.08 5.41 -5.24
C THR A 73 2.77 4.02 -5.79
N LEU A 74 3.30 3.69 -6.97
CA LEU A 74 3.36 2.32 -7.48
C LEU A 74 4.82 1.89 -7.37
N LEU A 75 5.06 0.76 -6.73
CA LEU A 75 6.38 0.15 -6.63
C LEU A 75 6.37 -1.20 -7.33
N SER A 76 7.48 -1.52 -7.98
CA SER A 76 7.78 -2.88 -8.42
C SER A 76 8.74 -3.48 -7.41
N VAL A 77 8.31 -4.54 -6.73
CA VAL A 77 9.06 -5.13 -5.61
C VAL A 77 9.31 -6.62 -5.82
N ILE A 78 10.35 -7.14 -5.19
CA ILE A 78 10.60 -8.57 -5.03
C ILE A 78 10.72 -8.82 -3.51
N PRO A 79 10.01 -9.81 -2.93
CA PRO A 79 10.25 -10.22 -1.56
C PRO A 79 11.74 -10.49 -1.32
N LEU A 80 12.31 -9.95 -0.23
CA LEU A 80 13.76 -9.93 -0.05
C LEU A 80 14.34 -11.36 0.02
N ASP A 81 13.64 -12.29 0.67
CA ASP A 81 14.01 -13.70 0.74
C ASP A 81 14.14 -14.34 -0.66
N THR A 82 13.27 -13.94 -1.58
CA THR A 82 13.23 -14.38 -2.97
C THR A 82 14.36 -13.76 -3.76
N ALA A 83 14.62 -12.46 -3.59
CA ALA A 83 15.77 -11.80 -4.22
C ALA A 83 17.11 -12.43 -3.78
N GLU A 84 17.29 -12.67 -2.48
CA GLU A 84 18.49 -13.35 -1.96
C GLU A 84 18.62 -14.79 -2.48
N ARG A 85 17.51 -15.53 -2.57
CA ARG A 85 17.51 -16.88 -3.13
C ARG A 85 17.91 -16.88 -4.61
N LEU A 86 17.38 -15.95 -5.40
CA LEU A 86 17.75 -15.80 -6.80
C LEU A 86 19.23 -15.46 -6.94
N TYR A 87 19.74 -14.55 -6.11
CA TYR A 87 21.15 -14.19 -6.11
C TYR A 87 22.07 -15.39 -5.82
N ARG A 88 21.76 -16.15 -4.77
CA ARG A 88 22.53 -17.37 -4.42
C ARG A 88 22.55 -18.40 -5.54
N ASN A 89 21.45 -18.52 -6.30
CA ASN A 89 21.32 -19.53 -7.34
C ASN A 89 21.90 -19.11 -8.69
N TYR A 90 21.85 -17.82 -9.03
CA TYR A 90 22.10 -17.33 -10.39
C TYR A 90 23.10 -16.16 -10.47
N GLY A 91 23.62 -15.67 -9.35
CA GLY A 91 24.38 -14.41 -9.29
C GLY A 91 23.47 -13.21 -9.50
N ASP A 92 23.98 -12.11 -10.08
CA ASP A 92 23.16 -10.94 -10.37
C ASP A 92 22.07 -11.29 -11.41
N PHE A 93 20.87 -11.60 -10.92
CA PHE A 93 19.71 -11.98 -11.70
C PHE A 93 19.04 -10.79 -12.40
N ARG A 94 19.50 -9.56 -12.16
CA ARG A 94 18.96 -8.36 -12.82
C ARG A 94 19.59 -8.12 -14.19
N MET A 95 20.78 -8.67 -14.44
CA MET A 95 21.45 -8.52 -15.73
C MET A 95 20.70 -9.29 -16.82
N CYS A 96 20.44 -8.67 -17.97
CA CYS A 96 19.77 -9.33 -19.10
C CYS A 96 20.49 -10.59 -19.60
N SER A 97 21.81 -10.67 -19.40
CA SER A 97 22.63 -11.84 -19.72
C SER A 97 22.63 -12.92 -18.64
N SER A 98 22.02 -12.67 -17.48
CA SER A 98 22.00 -13.61 -16.37
C SER A 98 21.08 -14.79 -16.65
N PRO A 99 21.48 -16.03 -16.29
CA PRO A 99 20.58 -17.18 -16.34
C PRO A 99 19.37 -17.01 -15.41
N GLY A 100 19.46 -16.13 -14.40
CA GLY A 100 18.37 -15.81 -13.48
C GLY A 100 17.41 -14.72 -13.97
N ALA A 101 17.66 -14.07 -15.12
CA ALA A 101 16.89 -12.90 -15.56
C ALA A 101 15.38 -13.16 -15.70
N ALA A 102 15.02 -14.31 -16.26
CA ALA A 102 13.62 -14.69 -16.43
C ALA A 102 12.91 -14.91 -15.09
N GLU A 103 13.58 -15.58 -14.14
CA GLU A 103 13.03 -15.84 -12.79
C GLU A 103 12.97 -14.55 -11.96
N GLY A 104 13.98 -13.69 -12.08
CA GLY A 104 13.97 -12.34 -11.52
C GLY A 104 12.76 -11.55 -11.98
N LYS A 105 12.52 -11.50 -13.30
CA LYS A 105 11.36 -10.82 -13.88
C LYS A 105 10.02 -11.40 -13.42
N ARG A 106 9.91 -12.72 -13.28
CA ARG A 106 8.69 -13.39 -12.80
C ARG A 106 8.42 -13.15 -11.31
N SER A 107 9.45 -12.86 -10.54
CA SER A 107 9.35 -12.60 -9.10
C SER A 107 8.96 -11.15 -8.78
N VAL A 108 8.80 -10.31 -9.81
CA VAL A 108 8.41 -8.90 -9.65
C VAL A 108 6.92 -8.77 -9.42
N ILE A 109 6.57 -8.11 -8.32
CA ILE A 109 5.21 -7.83 -7.92
C ILE A 109 4.98 -6.32 -8.05
N PRO A 110 4.07 -5.87 -8.93
CA PRO A 110 3.61 -4.49 -8.93
C PRO A 110 2.65 -4.27 -7.76
N VAL A 111 2.86 -3.19 -7.00
CA VAL A 111 2.07 -2.89 -5.80
C VAL A 111 1.64 -1.43 -5.77
N LEU A 112 0.33 -1.20 -5.71
CA LEU A 112 -0.29 0.08 -5.40
C LEU A 112 -0.17 0.37 -3.90
N ILE A 113 0.51 1.45 -3.56
CA ILE A 113 0.76 1.81 -2.16
C ILE A 113 -0.14 2.97 -1.73
N TYR A 114 -0.79 2.81 -0.58
CA TYR A 114 -1.56 3.83 0.11
C TYR A 114 -0.90 4.13 1.46
N ALA A 115 -0.42 5.35 1.67
CA ALA A 115 0.21 5.71 2.93
C ALA A 115 -0.83 6.01 4.02
N ASP A 116 -0.74 5.32 5.15
CA ASP A 116 -1.61 5.55 6.30
C ASP A 116 -1.14 6.72 7.18
N ASN A 117 -0.04 7.40 6.87
CA ASN A 117 0.31 8.66 7.53
C ASN A 117 1.34 9.44 6.72
N ARG A 118 1.55 10.71 7.09
CA ARG A 118 2.52 11.59 6.41
C ARG A 118 3.97 11.09 6.49
N ASN A 119 4.32 10.35 7.55
CA ASN A 119 5.67 9.81 7.69
C ASN A 119 5.91 8.70 6.67
N ALA A 120 4.99 7.74 6.58
CA ALA A 120 4.99 6.71 5.55
C ALA A 120 5.00 7.32 4.14
N GLU A 121 4.14 8.31 3.88
CA GLU A 121 4.08 9.02 2.59
C GLU A 121 5.42 9.66 2.22
N ARG A 122 6.06 10.37 3.17
CA ARG A 122 7.36 11.02 2.93
C ARG A 122 8.45 9.99 2.63
N LYS A 123 8.52 8.91 3.42
CA LYS A 123 9.52 7.85 3.21
C LYS A 123 9.29 7.11 1.89
N LEU A 124 8.04 6.84 1.51
CA LEU A 124 7.69 6.25 0.22
C LEU A 124 8.13 7.12 -0.96
N LYS A 125 8.03 8.46 -0.84
CA LYS A 125 8.59 9.39 -1.84
C LYS A 125 10.10 9.24 -1.97
N THR A 126 10.82 9.08 -0.85
CA THR A 126 12.26 8.81 -0.86
C THR A 126 12.59 7.46 -1.52
N VAL A 127 11.88 6.39 -1.15
CA VAL A 127 12.02 5.05 -1.77
C VAL A 127 11.82 5.12 -3.28
N ASN A 128 10.75 5.78 -3.73
CA ASN A 128 10.47 5.94 -5.15
C ASN A 128 11.55 6.77 -5.88
N LYS A 129 12.11 7.80 -5.21
CA LYS A 129 13.24 8.57 -5.76
C LYS A 129 14.48 7.69 -5.96
N LEU A 130 14.80 6.83 -4.98
CA LEU A 130 15.91 5.88 -5.07
C LEU A 130 15.68 4.85 -6.18
N ALA A 131 14.49 4.25 -6.24
CA ALA A 131 14.13 3.28 -7.27
C ALA A 131 14.23 3.86 -8.69
N LYS A 132 13.77 5.09 -8.90
CA LYS A 132 13.93 5.80 -10.19
C LYS A 132 15.38 6.06 -10.58
N ALA A 133 16.25 6.23 -9.60
CA ALA A 133 17.67 6.40 -9.81
C ALA A 133 18.39 5.06 -10.02
N ALA A 134 17.63 3.96 -10.21
CA ALA A 134 18.13 2.60 -10.37
C ALA A 134 19.06 2.15 -9.23
N LYS A 135 18.79 2.65 -8.01
CA LYS A 135 19.55 2.29 -6.81
C LYS A 135 19.07 0.99 -6.17
N ASP A 136 17.86 0.57 -6.49
CA ASP A 136 17.23 -0.63 -5.99
C ASP A 136 17.27 -0.77 -4.45
N PRO A 137 16.61 0.13 -3.70
CA PRO A 137 16.68 0.12 -2.25
C PRO A 137 16.01 -1.13 -1.65
N VAL A 138 16.53 -1.59 -0.52
CA VAL A 138 15.86 -2.60 0.32
C VAL A 138 15.05 -1.88 1.38
N ILE A 139 13.77 -2.21 1.45
CA ILE A 139 12.83 -1.63 2.40
C ILE A 139 12.26 -2.70 3.33
N LYS A 140 11.90 -2.29 4.54
CA LYS A 140 11.03 -3.03 5.45
C LYS A 140 9.73 -2.26 5.58
N MET A 141 8.60 -2.92 5.42
CA MET A 141 7.30 -2.29 5.35
C MET A 141 6.31 -3.02 6.25
N THR A 142 5.57 -2.26 7.04
CA THR A 142 4.42 -2.76 7.80
C THR A 142 3.15 -2.32 7.09
N PHE A 143 2.35 -3.29 6.65
CA PHE A 143 1.20 -3.03 5.79
C PHE A 143 0.06 -4.03 6.01
N VAL A 144 -1.11 -3.65 5.50
CA VAL A 144 -2.28 -4.53 5.34
C VAL A 144 -2.60 -4.60 3.86
N GLN A 145 -2.81 -5.80 3.34
CA GLN A 145 -3.26 -5.96 1.95
C GLN A 145 -4.72 -5.53 1.82
N LEU A 146 -5.04 -4.89 0.70
CA LEU A 146 -6.35 -4.34 0.41
C LEU A 146 -6.98 -5.08 -0.77
N ASN A 147 -8.25 -5.42 -0.62
CA ASN A 147 -9.12 -5.78 -1.74
C ASN A 147 -9.92 -4.54 -2.15
N ILE A 148 -9.55 -3.89 -3.26
CA ILE A 148 -10.29 -2.74 -3.78
C ILE A 148 -11.58 -3.24 -4.46
N THR A 149 -12.73 -2.88 -3.89
CA THR A 149 -14.05 -3.35 -4.35
C THR A 149 -14.81 -2.34 -5.19
N ASP A 150 -14.47 -1.05 -5.07
CA ASP A 150 -15.11 0.02 -5.85
C ASP A 150 -14.12 1.16 -6.12
N HIS A 151 -14.16 1.74 -7.32
CA HIS A 151 -13.35 2.88 -7.72
C HIS A 151 -14.16 3.85 -8.57
N LYS A 152 -14.29 5.08 -8.09
CA LYS A 152 -15.02 6.16 -8.77
C LYS A 152 -14.17 7.41 -8.86
N ILE A 153 -14.49 8.24 -9.84
CA ILE A 153 -13.87 9.55 -10.07
C ILE A 153 -14.95 10.63 -9.97
N LYS A 154 -14.73 11.63 -9.12
CA LYS A 154 -15.57 12.83 -9.03
C LYS A 154 -15.26 13.78 -10.19
N HIS A 155 -16.26 14.05 -11.02
CA HIS A 155 -16.19 15.00 -12.13
C HIS A 155 -17.36 15.99 -12.05
N GLY A 156 -17.11 17.17 -11.49
CA GLY A 156 -18.18 18.11 -11.11
C GLY A 156 -19.07 17.52 -10.02
N ASP A 157 -20.37 17.47 -10.27
CA ASP A 157 -21.39 16.87 -9.38
C ASP A 157 -21.66 15.39 -9.69
N GLN A 158 -20.93 14.79 -10.65
CA GLN A 158 -21.11 13.40 -11.06
C GLN A 158 -20.00 12.50 -10.52
N MET A 159 -20.36 11.23 -10.28
CA MET A 159 -19.43 10.16 -9.96
C MET A 159 -19.34 9.20 -11.15
N ILE A 160 -18.16 9.09 -11.74
CA ILE A 160 -17.89 8.22 -12.89
C ILE A 160 -17.26 6.93 -12.37
N GLN A 161 -17.84 5.78 -12.71
CA GLN A 161 -17.28 4.47 -12.37
C GLN A 161 -16.02 4.20 -13.19
N VAL A 162 -14.95 3.76 -12.53
CA VAL A 162 -13.79 3.18 -13.20
C VAL A 162 -14.08 1.70 -13.41
N THR A 163 -14.13 1.28 -14.68
CA THR A 163 -14.54 -0.08 -15.07
C THR A 163 -13.37 -1.03 -15.31
N SER A 164 -12.13 -0.52 -15.45
CA SER A 164 -10.95 -1.38 -15.48
C SER A 164 -10.64 -1.85 -14.06
N GLN A 165 -10.82 -3.14 -13.79
CA GLN A 165 -10.33 -3.74 -12.57
C GLN A 165 -8.81 -3.89 -12.68
N ASP A 166 -8.07 -3.06 -11.96
CA ASP A 166 -6.64 -3.28 -11.74
C ASP A 166 -6.51 -4.46 -10.76
N ASN A 167 -6.03 -5.62 -11.25
CA ASN A 167 -5.70 -6.78 -10.41
C ASN A 167 -4.33 -6.60 -9.72
N THR A 168 -3.85 -5.37 -9.61
CA THR A 168 -2.57 -5.04 -8.98
C THR A 168 -2.73 -5.10 -7.47
N ASP A 169 -1.79 -5.73 -6.78
CA ASP A 169 -1.81 -5.78 -5.32
C ASP A 169 -1.84 -4.37 -4.73
N ALA A 170 -2.68 -4.16 -3.72
CA ALA A 170 -2.85 -2.87 -3.08
C ALA A 170 -2.53 -2.97 -1.59
N PHE A 171 -1.60 -2.17 -1.08
CA PHE A 171 -1.19 -2.19 0.32
C PHE A 171 -1.47 -0.86 1.01
N LEU A 172 -2.10 -0.93 2.18
CA LEU A 172 -2.17 0.18 3.13
C LEU A 172 -0.93 0.12 4.04
N VAL A 173 -0.02 1.08 3.88
CA VAL A 173 1.28 1.10 4.54
C VAL A 173 1.25 1.97 5.79
N LYS A 174 1.52 1.35 6.94
CA LYS A 174 1.52 1.99 8.26
C LYS A 174 2.88 2.54 8.64
N ASP A 175 3.93 1.76 8.43
CA ASP A 175 5.32 2.19 8.58
C ASP A 175 6.18 1.60 7.48
N ILE A 176 7.28 2.28 7.19
CA ILE A 176 8.27 1.87 6.21
C ILE A 176 9.65 2.33 6.66
N GLN A 177 10.66 1.53 6.40
CA GLN A 177 12.04 1.82 6.74
C GLN A 177 12.90 1.43 5.53
N ILE A 178 13.86 2.29 5.18
CA ILE A 178 14.88 1.95 4.19
C ILE A 178 15.98 1.25 4.98
N ILE A 179 16.18 -0.04 4.72
CA ILE A 179 17.25 -0.84 5.32
C ILE A 179 18.56 -0.54 4.60
N GLN A 180 18.50 -0.42 3.28
CA GLN A 180 19.64 -0.16 2.41
C GLN A 180 19.21 0.74 1.25
N GLU A 181 19.94 1.83 1.01
CA GLU A 181 19.60 2.80 -0.04
C GLU A 181 19.96 2.31 -1.44
N GLU A 182 21.04 1.53 -1.55
CA GLU A 182 21.52 0.96 -2.79
C GLU A 182 21.92 -0.50 -2.61
N HIS A 183 21.24 -1.41 -3.30
CA HIS A 183 21.56 -2.83 -3.27
C HIS A 183 22.33 -3.25 -4.52
N ASN A 184 23.57 -3.66 -4.31
CA ASN A 184 24.45 -4.21 -5.35
C ASN A 184 24.49 -5.73 -5.17
N PHE A 185 24.06 -6.44 -6.22
CA PHE A 185 24.29 -7.88 -6.37
C PHE A 185 25.66 -8.12 -7.00
#